data_AF-A0A1B4G136-F1
#
_entry.id   AF-A0A1B4G136-F1
#
_cell.length_a   1.000
_cell.length_b   1.000
_cell.length_c   1.000
_cell.angle_alpha   90.00
_cell.angle_beta   90.00
_cell.angle_gamma   90.00
#
_symmetry.space_group_name_H-M   'P 1'
#
loop_
_entity.id
_entity.type
_entity.pdbx_description
1 polymer ?
#
loop_
_entity_poly.entity_id
_entity_poly.type
_entity_poly.pdbx_seq_one_letter_code
_entity_poly.pdbx_strand_id
1 'polypeptide(L)'
;MKIAAECDITPSAAADLRKTLGLTQRQFWGSVGSSQESGHWFETGRRKGIPRPIRILIFLRYIAKLEFDVSTPDAAESVVKVGGEISAKIAAQRAENDAKVAAQRARELAAVAKRAAA
;
A
#
# COMPACT_ATOMS: atom_id res chain seq x y z
N MET A 1 9.86 7.40 -13.39
CA MET A 1 9.91 6.56 -12.18
C MET A 1 8.65 5.70 -12.13
N LYS A 2 8.76 4.37 -12.01
CA LYS A 2 7.61 3.46 -11.93
C LYS A 2 7.54 2.87 -10.52
N ILE A 3 6.58 3.32 -9.72
CA ILE A 3 6.32 2.82 -8.37
C ILE A 3 4.99 2.06 -8.44
N ALA A 4 5.04 0.74 -8.32
CA ALA A 4 3.85 -0.13 -8.30
C ALA A 4 3.50 -0.55 -6.87
N ALA A 5 4.50 -0.68 -6.01
CA ALA A 5 4.35 -1.06 -4.61
C ALA A 5 5.25 -0.23 -3.68
N GLU A 6 5.08 -0.39 -2.37
CA GLU A 6 5.85 0.30 -1.34
C GLU A 6 7.34 -0.11 -1.32
N CYS A 7 7.66 -1.32 -1.79
CA CYS A 7 9.05 -1.79 -1.89
C CYS A 7 9.84 -1.05 -2.98
N ASP A 8 9.15 -0.48 -3.97
CA ASP A 8 9.76 0.34 -5.03
C ASP A 8 10.16 1.73 -4.53
N ILE A 9 9.76 2.12 -3.31
CA ILE A 9 10.14 3.38 -2.66
C ILE A 9 11.57 3.27 -2.12
N THR A 10 12.54 3.26 -3.03
CA THR A 10 13.97 3.36 -2.71
C THR A 10 14.34 4.80 -2.32
N PRO A 11 15.52 5.04 -1.71
CA PRO A 11 15.97 6.40 -1.42
C PRO A 11 16.05 7.30 -2.66
N SER A 12 16.52 6.77 -3.80
CA SER A 12 16.54 7.51 -5.07
C SER A 12 15.14 7.79 -5.59
N ALA A 13 14.24 6.79 -5.57
CA ALA A 13 12.85 6.97 -5.99
C ALA A 13 12.13 8.02 -5.13
N ALA A 14 12.33 8.02 -3.81
CA ALA A 14 11.75 9.03 -2.93
C ALA A 14 12.27 10.44 -3.24
N ALA A 15 13.58 10.58 -3.52
CA ALA A 15 14.17 11.86 -3.91
C ALA A 15 13.60 12.37 -5.24
N ASP A 16 13.46 11.51 -6.24
CA ASP A 16 12.91 11.85 -7.55
C ASP A 16 11.42 12.19 -7.47
N LEU A 17 10.65 11.44 -6.67
CA LEU A 17 9.26 11.75 -6.37
C LEU A 17 9.12 13.13 -5.74
N ARG A 18 9.93 13.42 -4.71
CA ARG A 18 9.93 14.73 -4.03
C ARG A 18 10.22 15.87 -5.01
N LYS A 19 11.25 15.72 -5.85
CA LYS A 19 11.62 16.72 -6.86
C LYS A 19 10.51 16.93 -7.89
N THR A 20 9.90 15.85 -8.36
CA THR A 20 8.78 15.89 -9.31
C THR A 20 7.58 16.65 -8.75
N LEU A 21 7.33 16.52 -7.44
CA LEU A 21 6.26 17.23 -6.75
C LEU A 21 6.62 18.67 -6.37
N GLY A 22 7.86 19.12 -6.62
CA GLY A 22 8.31 20.48 -6.25
C GLY A 22 8.40 20.72 -4.74
N LEU A 23 8.52 19.66 -3.93
CA LEU A 23 8.49 19.76 -2.47
C LEU A 23 9.89 19.90 -1.86
N THR A 24 9.97 20.71 -0.80
CA THR A 24 11.16 20.75 0.07
C THR A 24 11.31 19.44 0.86
N GLN A 25 12.51 19.15 1.36
CA GLN A 25 12.75 17.99 2.22
C GLN A 25 11.86 18.02 3.47
N ARG A 26 11.71 19.20 4.11
CA ARG A 26 10.86 19.35 5.29
C ARG A 26 9.40 19.02 4.98
N GLN A 27 8.84 19.52 3.87
CA GLN A 27 7.46 19.23 3.49
C GLN A 27 7.26 17.74 3.19
N PHE A 28 8.13 17.16 2.36
CA PHE A 28 7.99 15.78 1.92
C PHE A 28 8.15 14.79 3.08
N TRP A 29 9.28 14.86 3.81
CA TRP A 29 9.57 13.92 4.90
C TRP A 29 8.73 14.20 6.15
N GLY A 30 8.42 15.47 6.43
CA GLY A 30 7.53 15.86 7.53
C GLY A 30 6.12 15.29 7.39
N SER A 31 5.58 15.27 6.17
CA SER A 31 4.23 14.73 5.91
C SER A 31 4.05 13.25 6.26
N VAL A 32 5.15 12.49 6.34
CA VAL A 32 5.16 11.05 6.66
C VAL A 32 5.77 10.78 8.04
N GLY A 33 5.77 11.79 8.92
CA GLY A 33 6.24 11.66 10.30
C GLY A 33 7.77 11.51 10.44
N SER A 34 8.54 11.94 9.44
CA SER A 34 10.00 11.94 9.48
C SER A 34 10.57 13.37 9.55
N SER A 35 11.86 13.50 9.88
CA SER A 35 12.53 14.80 9.94
C SER A 35 13.23 15.15 8.62
N GLN A 36 13.47 16.44 8.39
CA GLN A 36 14.29 16.91 7.26
C GLN A 36 15.67 16.24 7.25
N GLU A 37 16.31 16.13 8.41
CA GLU A 37 17.62 15.51 8.58
C GLU A 37 17.58 14.03 8.19
N SER A 38 16.59 13.28 8.68
CA SER A 38 16.42 11.87 8.29
C SER A 38 16.26 11.73 6.78
N GLY A 39 15.46 12.61 6.18
CA GLY A 39 15.29 12.72 4.74
C GLY A 39 16.61 12.95 3.99
N HIS A 40 17.41 13.91 4.45
CA HIS A 40 18.74 14.18 3.88
C HIS A 40 19.62 12.93 3.89
N TRP A 41 19.62 12.13 4.97
CA TRP A 41 20.46 10.94 5.07
C TRP A 41 20.01 9.83 4.12
N PHE A 42 18.70 9.71 3.88
CA PHE A 42 18.19 8.79 2.86
C PHE A 42 18.60 9.27 1.46
N GLU A 43 18.36 10.54 1.14
CA GLU A 43 18.60 11.08 -0.20
C GLU A 43 20.09 11.15 -0.58
N THR A 44 20.98 11.28 0.40
CA THR A 44 22.44 11.30 0.19
C THR A 44 23.09 9.92 0.29
N GLY A 45 22.31 8.86 0.54
CA GLY A 45 22.83 7.49 0.65
C GLY A 45 23.61 7.20 1.94
N ARG A 46 23.59 8.11 2.93
CA ARG A 46 24.19 7.87 4.25
C ARG A 46 23.45 6.81 5.06
N ARG A 47 22.19 6.53 4.72
CA ARG A 47 21.43 5.37 5.22
C ARG A 47 21.12 4.40 4.08
N LYS A 48 21.28 3.10 4.36
CA LYS A 48 21.07 2.01 3.39
C LYS A 48 19.64 1.93 2.83
N GLY A 49 18.63 2.38 3.57
CA GLY A 49 17.26 2.32 3.09
C GLY A 49 16.27 3.06 3.98
N ILE A 50 15.13 3.39 3.39
CA ILE A 50 13.99 3.98 4.09
C ILE A 50 13.26 2.85 4.85
N PRO A 51 12.98 2.98 6.16
CA PRO A 51 12.20 2.00 6.90
C PRO A 51 10.84 1.69 6.25
N ARG A 52 10.41 0.43 6.33
CA ARG A 52 9.14 -0.02 5.72
C ARG A 52 7.93 0.85 6.11
N PRO A 53 7.72 1.24 7.38
CA PRO A 53 6.60 2.09 7.75
C PRO A 53 6.58 3.43 6.99
N ILE A 54 7.75 4.07 6.84
CA ILE A 54 7.86 5.34 6.10
C ILE A 54 7.59 5.11 4.61
N ARG A 55 8.08 4.01 4.01
CA ARG A 55 7.77 3.68 2.61
C ARG A 55 6.27 3.51 2.36
N ILE A 56 5.57 2.84 3.28
CA ILE A 56 4.12 2.68 3.22
C ILE A 56 3.43 4.05 3.26
N LEU A 57 3.81 4.93 4.18
CA LEU A 57 3.21 6.26 4.30
C LEU A 57 3.48 7.14 3.07
N ILE A 58 4.67 7.06 2.47
CA ILE A 58 4.98 7.75 1.21
C ILE A 58 4.10 7.20 0.09
N PHE A 59 4.00 5.88 -0.05
CA PHE A 59 3.18 5.25 -1.08
C PHE A 59 1.70 5.66 -0.95
N LEU A 60 1.13 5.52 0.25
CA LEU A 60 -0.26 5.88 0.51
C LEU A 60 -0.55 7.34 0.18
N ARG A 61 0.30 8.27 0.65
CA ARG A 61 0.08 9.71 0.45
C ARG A 61 0.32 10.16 -0.99
N TYR A 62 1.44 9.78 -1.58
CA TYR A 62 1.88 10.39 -2.84
C TYR A 62 1.53 9.60 -4.09
N ILE A 63 1.38 8.28 -3.98
CA ILE A 63 1.07 7.38 -5.10
C ILE A 63 -0.41 7.02 -5.08
N ALA A 64 -0.92 6.51 -3.96
CA ALA A 64 -2.33 6.18 -3.81
C ALA A 64 -3.23 7.42 -3.56
N LYS A 65 -2.61 8.61 -3.35
CA LYS A 65 -3.31 9.88 -3.10
C LYS A 65 -4.31 9.80 -1.94
N LEU A 66 -3.98 9.02 -0.92
CA LEU A 66 -4.79 8.91 0.28
C LEU A 66 -4.48 10.10 1.20
N GLU A 67 -5.48 10.94 1.41
CA GLU A 67 -5.45 11.96 2.45
C GLU A 67 -6.06 11.39 3.72
N PHE A 68 -5.37 11.53 4.84
CA PHE A 68 -5.85 11.14 6.15
C PHE A 68 -5.38 12.18 7.16
N ASP A 69 -6.33 12.66 7.95
CA ASP A 69 -6.09 13.51 9.11
C ASP A 69 -6.23 12.66 10.37
N VAL A 70 -5.20 12.71 11.21
CA VAL A 70 -5.14 12.03 12.50
C VAL A 70 -4.69 12.99 13.60
N SER A 71 -4.84 14.29 13.36
CA SER A 71 -4.46 15.36 14.29
C SER A 71 -5.37 15.44 15.51
N THR A 72 -6.58 14.92 15.39
CA THR A 72 -7.56 14.83 16.48
C THR A 72 -8.09 13.39 16.61
N PRO A 73 -8.60 13.00 17.79
CA PRO A 73 -9.24 11.71 17.97
C PRO A 73 -10.39 11.46 16.98
N ASP A 74 -11.25 12.46 16.75
CA ASP A 74 -12.40 12.35 15.84
C ASP A 74 -11.97 12.15 14.38
N ALA A 75 -10.93 12.87 13.94
CA ALA A 75 -10.35 12.68 12.61
C ALA A 75 -9.74 11.28 12.48
N ALA A 76 -9.05 10.79 13.52
CA ALA A 76 -8.49 9.44 13.55
C ALA A 76 -9.60 8.37 13.49
N GLU A 77 -10.72 8.57 14.19
CA GLU A 77 -11.86 7.65 14.16
C GLU A 77 -12.44 7.52 12.74
N SER A 78 -12.52 8.63 12.00
CA SER A 78 -12.97 8.60 10.60
C SER A 78 -12.08 7.73 9.72
N VAL A 79 -10.76 7.78 9.92
CA VAL A 79 -9.80 6.92 9.21
C VAL A 79 -9.98 5.45 9.60
N VAL A 80 -10.20 5.16 10.88
CA VAL A 80 -10.47 3.79 11.37
C VAL A 80 -11.72 3.22 10.73
N LYS A 81 -12.80 4.00 10.66
CA LYS A 81 -14.06 3.58 10.03
C LYS A 81 -13.86 3.20 8.56
N VAL A 82 -13.22 4.07 7.78
CA VAL A 82 -12.89 3.80 6.38
C VAL A 82 -12.01 2.55 6.27
N GLY A 83 -11.02 2.39 7.15
CA GLY A 83 -10.19 1.19 7.22
C GLY A 83 -10.98 -0.09 7.47
N GLY A 84 -11.98 -0.04 8.35
CA GLY A 84 -12.91 -1.14 8.62
C GLY A 84 -13.74 -1.52 7.40
N GLU A 85 -14.33 -0.53 6.72
CA GLU A 85 -15.14 -0.73 5.51
C GLU A 85 -14.30 -1.36 4.37
N ILE A 86 -13.08 -0.86 4.15
CA ILE A 86 -12.15 -1.40 3.16
C ILE A 86 -11.78 -2.85 3.51
N SER A 87 -11.50 -3.13 4.80
CA SER A 87 -11.13 -4.48 5.25
C SER A 87 -12.27 -5.47 5.04
N ALA A 88 -13.51 -5.08 5.35
CA ALA A 88 -14.70 -5.89 5.09
C ALA A 88 -14.88 -6.19 3.60
N LYS A 89 -14.68 -5.19 2.74
CA LYS A 89 -14.76 -5.37 1.28
C LYS A 89 -13.69 -6.32 0.75
N ILE A 90 -12.45 -6.21 1.24
CA ILE A 90 -11.37 -7.14 0.86
C ILE A 90 -11.70 -8.57 1.30
N ALA A 91 -12.21 -8.76 2.51
CA ALA A 91 -12.61 -10.07 3.01
C ALA A 91 -13.74 -10.68 2.15
N ALA A 92 -14.75 -9.88 1.80
CA ALA A 92 -15.84 -10.30 0.92
C ALA A 92 -15.33 -10.73 -0.46
N GLN A 93 -14.42 -9.94 -1.06
CA GLN A 93 -13.83 -10.27 -2.36
C GLN A 93 -13.02 -11.57 -2.32
N ARG A 94 -12.27 -11.80 -1.24
CA ARG A 94 -11.52 -13.04 -1.04
C ARG A 94 -12.45 -14.25 -0.95
N ALA A 95 -13.51 -14.16 -0.14
CA ALA A 95 -14.51 -15.21 -0.02
C ALA A 95 -15.19 -15.52 -1.37
N GLU A 96 -15.50 -14.49 -2.16
CA GLU A 96 -16.07 -14.67 -3.50
C GLU A 96 -15.08 -15.41 -4.44
N ASN A 97 -13.80 -15.03 -4.41
CA ASN A 97 -12.78 -15.68 -5.22
C ASN A 97 -12.57 -17.15 -4.82
N ASP A 98 -12.54 -17.43 -3.52
CA ASP A 98 -12.42 -18.78 -2.98
C ASP A 98 -13.61 -19.65 -3.38
N ALA A 99 -14.83 -19.10 -3.32
CA ALA A 99 -16.04 -19.77 -3.79
C ALA A 99 -15.99 -20.09 -5.30
N LYS A 100 -15.49 -19.16 -6.12
CA LYS A 100 -15.30 -19.38 -7.56
C LYS A 100 -14.31 -20.52 -7.82
N VAL A 101 -13.18 -20.52 -7.12
CA VAL A 101 -12.15 -21.57 -7.26
C VAL A 101 -12.70 -22.93 -6.82
N ALA A 102 -13.43 -22.99 -5.71
CA ALA A 102 -14.05 -24.22 -5.22
C ALA A 102 -15.10 -24.77 -6.20
N ALA A 103 -15.97 -23.90 -6.73
CA ALA A 103 -16.97 -24.28 -7.72
C ALA A 103 -16.33 -24.81 -9.00
N GLN A 104 -15.23 -24.20 -9.45
CA GLN A 104 -14.51 -24.66 -10.62
C GLN A 104 -13.87 -26.03 -10.41
N ARG A 105 -13.20 -26.24 -9.27
CA ARG A 105 -12.64 -27.55 -8.91
C ARG A 105 -13.71 -28.64 -8.82
N ALA A 106 -14.87 -28.33 -8.24
CA ALA A 106 -15.98 -29.28 -8.16
C ALA A 106 -16.49 -29.70 -9.55
N ARG A 107 -16.59 -28.76 -10.49
CA ARG A 107 -16.97 -29.04 -11.89
C ARG A 107 -15.93 -29.92 -12.60
N GLU A 108 -14.65 -29.63 -12.40
CA GLU A 108 -13.55 -30.42 -12.98
C GLU A 108 -13.57 -31.86 -12.45
N LEU A 109 -13.71 -32.06 -11.14
CA LEU A 109 -13.80 -33.39 -10.53
C LEU A 109 -15.04 -34.16 -11.02
N ALA A 110 -16.20 -33.49 -11.12
CA ALA A 110 -17.41 -34.12 -11.65
C ALA A 110 -17.25 -34.54 -13.12
N ALA A 111 -16.56 -33.73 -13.94
CA ALA A 111 -16.27 -34.07 -15.32
C ALA A 111 -15.31 -35.27 -15.43
N VAL A 112 -14.29 -35.36 -14.57
CA VAL A 112 -13.38 -36.51 -14.50
C VAL A 112 -14.13 -37.77 -14.07
N ALA A 113 -14.94 -37.70 -13.01
CA ALA A 113 -15.74 -38.83 -12.54
C ALA A 113 -16.70 -39.35 -13.63
N LYS A 114 -17.34 -38.44 -14.37
CA LYS A 114 -18.22 -38.81 -15.48
C LYS A 114 -17.47 -39.51 -16.62
N ARG A 115 -16.23 -39.10 -16.91
CA ARG A 115 -15.37 -39.74 -17.92
C ARG A 115 -14.86 -41.11 -17.48
N ALA A 116 -14.62 -41.31 -16.19
CA ALA A 116 -14.18 -42.61 -15.66
C ALA A 116 -15.31 -43.66 -15.59
N ALA A 117 -16.56 -43.22 -15.63
CA ALA A 117 -17.75 -44.07 -15.58
C ALA A 117 -18.32 -44.42 -16.97
N ALA A 118 -17.71 -43.93 -18.06
CA ALA A 118 -18.09 -44.19 -19.45
C ALA A 118 -17.05 -45.10 -20.11
#